data_AF-A0A2V2AUG1-F1
#
_entry.id   AF-A0A2V2AUG1-F1
#
_cell.length_a   1.000
_cell.length_b   1.000
_cell.length_c   1.000
_cell.angle_alpha   90.00
_cell.angle_beta   90.00
_cell.angle_gamma   90.00
#
_symmetry.space_group_name_H-M   'P 1'
#
loop_
_entity.id
_entity.type
_entity.pdbx_description
1 polymer ?
#
loop_
_entity_poly.entity_id
_entity_poly.type
_entity_poly.pdbx_seq_one_letter_code
_entity_poly.pdbx_strand_id
1 'polypeptide(L)'
;MKFSRIAAAVTTAALAPAVLMASPAFAAGPDAPATGTQPAPTAPDQAVPDPTAPDQAEEDRKTILAIIAHPMASEFMKEAGRKAIADGPKAMRKFIEVDQHNIRMDDYRIAILRLLPDAGPGLKEGVNKVLTHGNTIEKLRHFYDVTQHELRDDDNKVEISRLIGTGGTGVKEAGKKALKGTPADRTEFLKTGRHLAQAQDDLVELARIDEGWDGPILSAAISKLMNGSPTPAELRHFLEVTQYELRDQDNRVAIAKIIDGAGPELLKAGRAALAGTPADRTEFLKTGQHEARAKDQAAKDKEKPAPGKGGDTKDNNTGTGTATTGTGTGNTTVTAQGNNGAPLATTGAGDHTTLIAGGAGTALVAGAGLLLAARMRRAGAEG
;
A
#
# COMPACT_ATOMS: atom_id res chain seq x y z
N MET A 1 21.17 -36.06 34.02
CA MET A 1 20.30 -35.29 34.94
C MET A 1 18.89 -35.30 34.35
N LYS A 2 17.83 -35.34 35.17
CA LYS A 2 16.42 -35.31 34.73
C LYS A 2 15.71 -34.17 35.44
N PHE A 3 14.85 -33.43 34.74
CA PHE A 3 13.97 -32.42 35.34
C PHE A 3 12.51 -32.83 35.10
N SER A 4 11.75 -32.96 36.19
CA SER A 4 10.33 -33.30 36.17
C SER A 4 9.48 -32.05 35.97
N ARG A 5 8.35 -32.20 35.27
CA ARG A 5 7.28 -31.18 35.24
C ARG A 5 6.32 -31.44 36.39
N ILE A 6 5.90 -30.39 37.09
CA ILE A 6 4.86 -30.44 38.12
C ILE A 6 3.60 -29.79 37.53
N ALA A 7 2.45 -30.44 37.70
CA ALA A 7 1.15 -29.88 37.32
C ALA A 7 0.53 -29.14 38.51
N ALA A 8 -0.13 -28.00 38.25
CA ALA A 8 -0.93 -27.30 39.23
C ALA A 8 -2.42 -27.58 38.96
N ALA A 9 -3.12 -28.11 39.97
CA ALA A 9 -4.58 -28.22 39.97
C ALA A 9 -5.13 -27.26 41.04
N VAL A 10 -6.11 -26.45 40.68
CA VAL A 10 -6.77 -25.52 41.59
C VAL A 10 -8.16 -26.06 41.93
N THR A 11 -8.34 -26.48 43.17
CA THR A 11 -9.66 -26.80 43.73
C THR A 11 -10.24 -25.56 44.40
N THR A 12 -11.50 -25.28 44.13
CA THR A 12 -12.30 -24.30 44.90
C THR A 12 -13.63 -24.95 45.27
N ALA A 13 -14.02 -24.80 46.54
CA ALA A 13 -15.29 -25.30 47.07
C ALA A 13 -16.28 -24.13 47.22
N ALA A 14 -17.57 -24.43 47.13
CA ALA A 14 -18.65 -23.49 47.40
C ALA A 14 -19.73 -24.18 48.27
N LEU A 15 -20.39 -23.40 49.12
CA LEU A 15 -21.38 -23.89 50.09
C LEU A 15 -22.76 -24.11 49.45
N ALA A 16 -23.57 -24.97 50.08
CA ALA A 16 -25.01 -25.06 49.84
C ALA A 16 -25.77 -23.87 50.48
N PRO A 17 -27.08 -23.75 50.21
CA PRO A 17 -28.01 -24.16 51.26
C PRO A 17 -29.13 -25.10 50.76
N ALA A 18 -29.79 -25.79 51.71
CA ALA A 18 -30.90 -26.69 51.44
C ALA A 18 -32.26 -25.97 51.54
N VAL A 19 -33.24 -26.42 50.75
CA VAL A 19 -34.63 -25.96 50.82
C VAL A 19 -35.43 -26.91 51.72
N LEU A 20 -35.97 -26.39 52.83
CA LEU A 20 -36.86 -27.14 53.73
C LEU A 20 -38.32 -26.78 53.43
N MET A 21 -39.12 -27.76 53.00
CA MET A 21 -40.57 -27.59 52.84
C MET A 21 -41.26 -27.72 54.20
N ALA A 22 -42.08 -26.74 54.58
CA ALA A 22 -42.92 -26.79 55.77
C ALA A 22 -44.35 -26.34 55.44
N SER A 23 -45.31 -27.26 55.55
CA SER A 23 -46.75 -26.98 55.39
C SER A 23 -47.44 -26.98 56.77
N PRO A 24 -48.25 -25.97 57.12
CA PRO A 24 -49.05 -26.02 58.34
C PRO A 24 -50.27 -26.92 58.15
N ALA A 25 -50.49 -27.86 59.08
CA ALA A 25 -51.73 -28.60 59.19
C ALA A 25 -52.63 -27.93 60.24
N PHE A 26 -53.85 -27.52 59.84
CA PHE A 26 -54.85 -27.03 60.78
C PHE A 26 -55.60 -28.21 61.41
N ALA A 27 -55.60 -28.27 62.74
CA ALA A 27 -56.51 -29.09 63.52
C ALA A 27 -57.60 -28.20 64.13
N ALA A 28 -58.86 -28.64 64.08
CA ALA A 28 -59.99 -27.95 64.70
C ALA A 28 -60.77 -28.93 65.58
N GLY A 29 -61.00 -28.54 66.83
CA GLY A 29 -61.83 -29.23 67.82
C GLY A 29 -62.65 -28.17 68.58
N PRO A 30 -63.87 -28.49 69.06
CA PRO A 30 -64.89 -27.49 69.29
C PRO A 30 -64.93 -26.96 70.73
N ASP A 31 -65.50 -25.76 70.91
CA ASP A 31 -66.76 -25.64 71.66
C ASP A 31 -67.48 -24.30 71.39
N ALA A 32 -68.74 -24.22 71.82
CA ALA A 32 -69.70 -23.12 71.63
C ALA A 32 -70.31 -22.72 73.02
N PRO A 33 -71.18 -21.69 73.20
CA PRO A 33 -71.96 -20.97 72.18
C PRO A 33 -72.12 -19.42 72.38
N ALA A 34 -72.89 -18.81 71.47
CA ALA A 34 -73.79 -17.63 71.57
C ALA A 34 -73.57 -16.58 72.70
N THR A 35 -73.68 -15.26 72.47
CA THR A 35 -74.56 -14.52 71.53
C THR A 35 -74.11 -13.05 71.40
N GLY A 36 -74.40 -12.33 70.30
CA GLY A 36 -74.38 -10.84 70.32
C GLY A 36 -74.09 -10.12 68.99
N THR A 37 -75.11 -9.43 68.46
CA THR A 37 -75.06 -8.20 67.60
C THR A 37 -73.85 -7.91 66.70
N GLN A 38 -74.07 -7.92 65.38
CA GLN A 38 -73.22 -7.25 64.37
C GLN A 38 -73.30 -5.71 64.45
N PRO A 39 -72.16 -5.04 64.19
CA PRO A 39 -72.12 -3.78 63.43
C PRO A 39 -71.85 -4.00 61.91
N ALA A 40 -71.90 -2.90 61.14
CA ALA A 40 -71.72 -2.87 59.69
C ALA A 40 -70.27 -3.19 59.22
N PRO A 41 -70.06 -3.59 57.94
CA PRO A 41 -68.74 -4.05 57.48
C PRO A 41 -67.73 -2.90 57.33
N THR A 42 -66.59 -3.04 57.99
CA THR A 42 -65.38 -2.25 57.72
C THR A 42 -64.87 -2.52 56.31
N ALA A 43 -64.30 -1.50 55.65
CA ALA A 43 -63.64 -1.67 54.35
C ALA A 43 -62.48 -2.69 54.44
N PRO A 44 -62.14 -3.40 53.34
CA PRO A 44 -60.96 -4.25 53.31
C PRO A 44 -59.70 -3.41 53.55
N ASP A 45 -58.91 -3.83 54.53
CA ASP A 45 -57.69 -3.14 54.95
C ASP A 45 -56.69 -3.05 53.80
N GLN A 46 -56.14 -1.86 53.55
CA GLN A 46 -55.14 -1.70 52.49
C GLN A 46 -53.82 -2.26 53.01
N ALA A 47 -53.40 -3.40 52.45
CA ALA A 47 -52.13 -4.05 52.79
C ALA A 47 -50.98 -3.04 52.71
N VAL A 48 -50.47 -2.66 53.88
CA VAL A 48 -49.34 -1.74 54.02
C VAL A 48 -48.12 -2.36 53.33
N PRO A 49 -47.41 -1.63 52.44
CA PRO A 49 -46.22 -2.17 51.78
C PRO A 49 -45.16 -2.58 52.81
N ASP A 50 -44.57 -3.77 52.64
CA ASP A 50 -43.45 -4.23 53.46
C ASP A 50 -42.24 -3.30 53.22
N PRO A 51 -41.75 -2.56 54.24
CA PRO A 51 -40.64 -1.62 54.08
C PRO A 51 -39.26 -2.30 54.00
N THR A 52 -39.19 -3.63 54.00
CA THR A 52 -37.95 -4.41 53.97
C THR A 52 -37.68 -5.11 52.63
N ALA A 53 -38.65 -5.11 51.70
CA ALA A 53 -38.41 -5.52 50.32
C ALA A 53 -37.57 -4.46 49.57
N PRO A 54 -36.57 -4.86 48.76
CA PRO A 54 -35.93 -3.93 47.82
C PRO A 54 -36.97 -3.35 46.86
N ASP A 55 -36.86 -2.07 46.49
CA ASP A 55 -37.68 -1.54 45.40
C ASP A 55 -37.20 -2.17 44.08
N GLN A 56 -37.96 -3.15 43.60
CA GLN A 56 -37.74 -3.81 42.31
C GLN A 56 -37.59 -2.78 41.17
N ALA A 57 -38.26 -1.62 41.25
CA ALA A 57 -38.11 -0.57 40.24
C ALA A 57 -36.72 0.11 40.26
N GLU A 58 -36.06 0.18 41.41
CA GLU A 58 -34.67 0.67 41.51
C GLU A 58 -33.69 -0.40 41.01
N GLU A 59 -33.89 -1.68 41.36
CA GLU A 59 -33.08 -2.79 40.84
C GLU A 59 -33.20 -2.96 39.32
N ASP A 60 -34.43 -2.88 38.78
CA ASP A 60 -34.71 -2.89 37.35
C ASP A 60 -34.02 -1.71 36.66
N ARG A 61 -34.19 -0.48 37.18
CA ARG A 61 -33.53 0.74 36.67
C ARG A 61 -32.01 0.58 36.64
N LYS A 62 -31.41 0.08 37.72
CA LYS A 62 -29.96 -0.16 37.83
C LYS A 62 -29.49 -1.21 36.81
N THR A 63 -30.27 -2.26 36.61
CA THR A 63 -30.02 -3.32 35.62
C THR A 63 -30.06 -2.78 34.19
N ILE A 64 -31.05 -1.94 33.85
CA ILE A 64 -31.16 -1.30 32.54
C ILE A 64 -29.98 -0.35 32.29
N LEU A 65 -29.60 0.45 33.29
CA LEU A 65 -28.43 1.33 33.19
C LEU A 65 -27.14 0.55 32.89
N ALA A 66 -26.95 -0.64 33.46
CA ALA A 66 -25.84 -1.52 33.12
C ALA A 66 -25.93 -2.10 31.69
N ILE A 67 -27.13 -2.54 31.26
CA ILE A 67 -27.38 -3.09 29.91
C ILE A 67 -27.06 -2.06 28.81
N ILE A 68 -27.38 -0.77 29.03
CA ILE A 68 -27.15 0.30 28.04
C ILE A 68 -25.75 0.94 28.13
N ALA A 69 -25.06 0.79 29.26
CA ALA A 69 -23.65 1.21 29.42
C ALA A 69 -22.65 0.22 28.80
N HIS A 70 -23.08 -1.02 28.50
CA HIS A 70 -22.23 -2.05 27.91
C HIS A 70 -21.64 -1.59 26.55
N PRO A 71 -20.35 -1.83 26.23
CA PRO A 71 -19.72 -1.33 25.00
C PRO A 71 -20.39 -1.75 23.68
N MET A 72 -21.02 -2.93 23.64
CA MET A 72 -21.80 -3.40 22.49
C MET A 72 -23.24 -2.85 22.42
N ALA A 73 -23.65 -1.93 23.30
CA ALA A 73 -24.96 -1.30 23.24
C ALA A 73 -25.01 -0.20 22.16
N SER A 74 -25.79 -0.46 21.11
CA SER A 74 -26.13 0.57 20.11
C SER A 74 -26.91 1.73 20.73
N GLU A 75 -27.02 2.85 20.00
CA GLU A 75 -27.93 3.93 20.40
C GLU A 75 -29.39 3.48 20.43
N PHE A 76 -29.77 2.44 19.67
CA PHE A 76 -31.11 1.85 19.77
C PHE A 76 -31.31 1.10 21.10
N MET A 77 -30.32 0.30 21.53
CA MET A 77 -30.31 -0.31 22.87
C MET A 77 -30.40 0.74 23.98
N LYS A 78 -29.62 1.83 23.85
CA LYS A 78 -29.62 2.93 24.82
C LYS A 78 -30.96 3.65 24.89
N GLU A 79 -31.55 4.00 23.75
CA GLU A 79 -32.83 4.71 23.72
C GLU A 79 -33.99 3.82 24.19
N ALA A 80 -34.02 2.54 23.80
CA ALA A 80 -35.00 1.58 24.29
C ALA A 80 -34.93 1.42 25.83
N GLY A 81 -33.73 1.37 26.41
CA GLY A 81 -33.56 1.32 27.86
C GLY A 81 -33.95 2.62 28.58
N ARG A 82 -33.58 3.79 28.04
CA ARG A 82 -34.04 5.10 28.54
C ARG A 82 -35.56 5.20 28.53
N LYS A 83 -36.20 4.76 27.43
CA LYS A 83 -37.66 4.74 27.29
C LYS A 83 -38.31 3.77 28.27
N ALA A 84 -37.77 2.56 28.44
CA ALA A 84 -38.29 1.60 29.41
C ALA A 84 -38.26 2.15 30.85
N ILE A 85 -37.20 2.88 31.21
CA ILE A 85 -37.09 3.59 32.50
C ILE A 85 -38.14 4.71 32.65
N ALA A 86 -38.46 5.42 31.57
CA ALA A 86 -39.46 6.50 31.57
C ALA A 86 -40.91 5.98 31.59
N ASP A 87 -41.18 4.86 30.90
CA ASP A 87 -42.50 4.22 30.81
C ASP A 87 -42.85 3.41 32.10
N GLY A 88 -41.91 3.24 33.03
CA GLY A 88 -42.14 2.72 34.39
C GLY A 88 -41.99 1.19 34.55
N PRO A 89 -42.25 0.64 35.76
CA PRO A 89 -41.78 -0.71 36.15
C PRO A 89 -42.24 -1.88 35.28
N LYS A 90 -43.41 -1.77 34.63
CA LYS A 90 -43.87 -2.81 33.68
C LYS A 90 -43.08 -2.78 32.36
N ALA A 91 -42.69 -1.60 31.89
CA ALA A 91 -41.85 -1.45 30.71
C ALA A 91 -40.40 -1.83 31.02
N MET A 92 -39.89 -1.49 32.21
CA MET A 92 -38.55 -1.90 32.65
C MET A 92 -38.37 -3.43 32.64
N ARG A 93 -39.27 -4.20 33.27
CA ARG A 93 -39.22 -5.67 33.20
C ARG A 93 -39.36 -6.22 31.79
N LYS A 94 -40.31 -5.74 30.98
CA LYS A 94 -40.45 -6.16 29.58
C LYS A 94 -39.15 -5.94 28.78
N PHE A 95 -38.46 -4.82 29.01
CA PHE A 95 -37.18 -4.56 28.36
C PHE A 95 -36.09 -5.53 28.81
N ILE A 96 -35.94 -5.77 30.12
CA ILE A 96 -34.95 -6.68 30.70
C ILE A 96 -35.17 -8.13 30.22
N GLU A 97 -36.41 -8.59 30.27
CA GLU A 97 -36.83 -9.97 29.95
C GLU A 97 -36.84 -10.25 28.44
N VAL A 98 -37.31 -9.31 27.61
CA VAL A 98 -37.62 -9.57 26.19
C VAL A 98 -36.89 -8.63 25.24
N ASP A 99 -37.10 -7.31 25.35
CA ASP A 99 -36.72 -6.41 24.24
C ASP A 99 -35.20 -6.30 24.07
N GLN A 100 -34.43 -6.26 25.16
CA GLN A 100 -32.96 -6.19 25.08
C GLN A 100 -32.32 -7.44 24.47
N HIS A 101 -32.94 -8.62 24.59
CA HIS A 101 -32.43 -9.84 23.95
C HIS A 101 -32.54 -9.77 22.42
N ASN A 102 -33.64 -9.23 21.90
CA ASN A 102 -33.83 -9.02 20.47
C ASN A 102 -32.86 -7.95 19.93
N ILE A 103 -32.79 -6.79 20.61
CA ILE A 103 -31.89 -5.70 20.22
C ILE A 103 -30.43 -6.17 20.25
N ARG A 104 -30.01 -6.96 21.24
CA ARG A 104 -28.63 -7.45 21.34
C ARG A 104 -28.27 -8.42 20.21
N MET A 105 -29.22 -9.21 19.68
CA MET A 105 -28.96 -10.01 18.47
C MET A 105 -28.67 -9.11 17.26
N ASP A 106 -29.41 -8.02 17.09
CA ASP A 106 -29.20 -7.09 15.98
C ASP A 106 -27.94 -6.23 16.15
N ASP A 107 -27.60 -5.83 17.40
CA ASP A 107 -26.30 -5.23 17.74
C ASP A 107 -25.14 -6.13 17.23
N TYR A 108 -25.19 -7.44 17.52
CA TYR A 108 -24.19 -8.39 17.02
C TYR A 108 -24.24 -8.59 15.51
N ARG A 109 -25.43 -8.70 14.87
CA ARG A 109 -25.54 -8.81 13.40
C ARG A 109 -24.87 -7.62 12.70
N ILE A 110 -25.12 -6.40 13.20
CA ILE A 110 -24.51 -5.17 12.68
C ILE A 110 -22.99 -5.15 12.92
N ALA A 111 -22.52 -5.57 14.10
CA ALA A 111 -21.09 -5.66 14.41
C ALA A 111 -20.36 -6.68 13.52
N ILE A 112 -20.98 -7.82 13.25
CA ILE A 112 -20.47 -8.88 12.36
C ILE A 112 -20.44 -8.40 10.90
N LEU A 113 -21.49 -7.73 10.42
CA LEU A 113 -21.52 -7.14 9.07
C LEU A 113 -20.41 -6.08 8.86
N ARG A 114 -20.08 -5.30 9.90
CA ARG A 114 -18.98 -4.32 9.86
C ARG A 114 -17.60 -4.94 9.70
N LEU A 115 -17.43 -6.25 9.87
CA LEU A 115 -16.16 -6.93 9.63
C LEU A 115 -15.86 -7.13 8.13
N LEU A 116 -16.87 -7.08 7.26
CA LEU A 116 -16.80 -7.46 5.84
C LEU A 116 -15.87 -6.65 4.94
N PRO A 117 -15.67 -5.32 5.10
CA PRO A 117 -14.78 -4.54 4.24
C PRO A 117 -13.36 -5.10 4.26
N ASP A 118 -12.80 -5.25 5.46
CA ASP A 118 -11.44 -5.74 5.72
C ASP A 118 -11.40 -7.26 5.97
N ALA A 119 -12.35 -8.02 5.43
CA ALA A 119 -12.42 -9.47 5.56
C ALA A 119 -11.73 -10.19 4.39
N GLY A 120 -10.96 -11.25 4.68
CA GLY A 120 -10.52 -12.19 3.67
C GLY A 120 -11.65 -13.17 3.27
N PRO A 121 -11.38 -14.10 2.33
CA PRO A 121 -12.38 -15.06 1.86
C PRO A 121 -12.97 -15.94 2.96
N GLY A 122 -12.15 -16.45 3.87
CA GLY A 122 -12.58 -17.33 4.97
C GLY A 122 -13.47 -16.58 5.97
N LEU A 123 -13.11 -15.36 6.35
CA LEU A 123 -13.99 -14.54 7.18
C LEU A 123 -15.30 -14.19 6.46
N LYS A 124 -15.27 -13.88 5.15
CA LYS A 124 -16.48 -13.61 4.36
C LYS A 124 -17.44 -14.80 4.32
N GLU A 125 -16.92 -16.02 4.14
CA GLU A 125 -17.73 -17.24 4.22
C GLU A 125 -18.32 -17.44 5.62
N GLY A 126 -17.50 -17.29 6.67
CA GLY A 126 -17.94 -17.41 8.07
C GLY A 126 -19.02 -16.41 8.46
N VAL A 127 -18.89 -15.14 8.05
CA VAL A 127 -19.90 -14.10 8.25
C VAL A 127 -21.21 -14.49 7.57
N ASN A 128 -21.17 -14.91 6.31
CA ASN A 128 -22.36 -15.38 5.60
C ASN A 128 -23.01 -16.57 6.33
N LYS A 129 -22.21 -17.54 6.76
CA LYS A 129 -22.66 -18.77 7.44
C LYS A 129 -23.32 -18.48 8.79
N VAL A 130 -22.77 -17.59 9.61
CA VAL A 130 -23.38 -17.23 10.91
C VAL A 130 -24.62 -16.36 10.75
N LEU A 131 -24.68 -15.45 9.77
CA LEU A 131 -25.86 -14.62 9.55
C LEU A 131 -27.04 -15.40 8.95
N THR A 132 -26.77 -16.47 8.18
CA THR A 132 -27.80 -17.35 7.61
C THR A 132 -28.26 -18.46 8.56
N HIS A 133 -27.35 -19.13 9.28
CA HIS A 133 -27.64 -20.33 10.09
C HIS A 133 -27.41 -20.14 11.60
N GLY A 134 -26.86 -19.00 12.02
CA GLY A 134 -26.43 -18.70 13.39
C GLY A 134 -27.38 -17.82 14.18
N ASN A 135 -28.69 -17.93 13.98
CA ASN A 135 -29.72 -17.06 14.56
C ASN A 135 -29.98 -17.27 16.08
N THR A 136 -28.94 -17.38 16.91
CA THR A 136 -29.04 -17.25 18.37
C THR A 136 -27.95 -16.31 18.89
N ILE A 137 -28.22 -15.63 20.01
CA ILE A 137 -27.30 -14.65 20.60
C ILE A 137 -25.96 -15.27 21.00
N GLU A 138 -25.94 -16.54 21.43
CA GLU A 138 -24.72 -17.28 21.77
C GLU A 138 -23.84 -17.51 20.55
N LYS A 139 -24.44 -17.88 19.40
CA LYS A 139 -23.70 -18.13 18.15
C LYS A 139 -23.14 -16.84 17.57
N LEU A 140 -23.93 -15.77 17.57
CA LEU A 140 -23.48 -14.44 17.12
C LEU A 140 -22.36 -13.90 18.02
N ARG A 141 -22.51 -14.01 19.35
CA ARG A 141 -21.47 -13.64 20.33
C ARG A 141 -20.20 -14.46 20.13
N HIS A 142 -20.28 -15.79 20.12
CA HIS A 142 -19.11 -16.65 19.95
C HIS A 142 -18.39 -16.43 18.61
N PHE A 143 -19.14 -16.16 17.53
CA PHE A 143 -18.54 -15.79 16.26
C PHE A 143 -17.76 -14.47 16.34
N TYR A 144 -18.33 -13.45 16.99
CA TYR A 144 -17.71 -12.14 17.13
C TYR A 144 -16.50 -12.15 18.08
N ASP A 145 -16.60 -12.84 19.21
CA ASP A 145 -15.58 -12.89 20.26
C ASP A 145 -14.45 -13.89 19.94
N VAL A 146 -14.70 -14.92 19.13
CA VAL A 146 -13.75 -16.02 18.85
C VAL A 146 -13.62 -16.29 17.35
N THR A 147 -14.66 -16.80 16.69
CA THR A 147 -14.50 -17.43 15.35
C THR A 147 -13.99 -16.48 14.28
N GLN A 148 -14.35 -15.19 14.32
CA GLN A 148 -13.81 -14.22 13.37
C GLN A 148 -12.29 -13.99 13.52
N HIS A 149 -11.74 -14.13 14.73
CA HIS A 149 -10.28 -14.07 14.93
C HIS A 149 -9.57 -15.30 14.35
N GLU A 150 -10.17 -16.48 14.50
CA GLU A 150 -9.66 -17.73 13.91
C GLU A 150 -9.66 -17.66 12.37
N LEU A 151 -10.78 -17.24 11.78
CA LEU A 151 -10.92 -17.08 10.33
C LEU A 151 -9.98 -16.01 9.75
N ARG A 152 -9.78 -14.88 10.46
CA ARG A 152 -8.75 -13.88 10.08
C ARG A 152 -7.35 -14.46 10.13
N ASP A 153 -7.06 -15.33 11.10
CA ASP A 153 -5.76 -15.97 11.19
C ASP A 153 -5.52 -17.01 10.08
N ASP A 154 -6.56 -17.69 9.60
CA ASP A 154 -6.47 -18.57 8.42
C ASP A 154 -6.34 -17.77 7.11
N ASP A 155 -7.13 -16.70 6.92
CA ASP A 155 -6.95 -15.75 5.80
C ASP A 155 -5.50 -15.18 5.78
N ASN A 156 -4.96 -14.82 6.94
CA ASN A 156 -3.57 -14.37 7.09
C ASN A 156 -2.56 -15.47 6.71
N LYS A 157 -2.77 -16.73 7.10
CA LYS A 157 -1.89 -17.85 6.68
C LYS A 157 -1.87 -18.01 5.16
N VAL A 158 -3.02 -17.85 4.49
CA VAL A 158 -3.14 -17.96 3.03
C VAL A 158 -2.38 -16.83 2.33
N GLU A 159 -2.56 -15.56 2.72
CA GLU A 159 -1.85 -14.45 2.06
C GLU A 159 -0.34 -14.52 2.32
N ILE A 160 0.12 -14.90 3.51
CA ILE A 160 1.54 -15.12 3.77
C ILE A 160 2.10 -16.25 2.90
N SER A 161 1.33 -17.33 2.70
CA SER A 161 1.75 -18.42 1.79
C SER A 161 1.84 -17.94 0.35
N ARG A 162 0.94 -17.04 -0.10
CA ARG A 162 1.02 -16.40 -1.42
C ARG A 162 2.26 -15.51 -1.56
N LEU A 163 2.57 -14.70 -0.55
CA LEU A 163 3.77 -13.85 -0.50
C LEU A 163 5.07 -14.67 -0.48
N ILE A 164 5.11 -15.84 0.18
CA ILE A 164 6.23 -16.79 0.10
C ILE A 164 6.37 -17.36 -1.33
N GLY A 165 5.26 -17.56 -2.05
CA GLY A 165 5.30 -17.97 -3.45
C GLY A 165 5.99 -16.94 -4.36
N THR A 166 5.55 -15.68 -4.28
CA THR A 166 5.97 -14.62 -5.23
C THR A 166 7.16 -13.77 -4.78
N GLY A 167 7.49 -13.72 -3.50
CA GLY A 167 8.48 -12.79 -2.93
C GLY A 167 9.95 -13.16 -3.18
N GLY A 168 10.85 -12.26 -2.82
CA GLY A 168 12.29 -12.52 -2.76
C GLY A 168 12.69 -13.47 -1.62
N THR A 169 13.99 -13.68 -1.42
CA THR A 169 14.54 -14.60 -0.42
C THR A 169 14.28 -14.12 1.00
N GLY A 170 14.45 -12.82 1.26
CA GLY A 170 14.11 -12.18 2.52
C GLY A 170 12.62 -12.33 2.84
N VAL A 171 11.74 -12.00 1.89
CA VAL A 171 10.29 -12.16 2.04
C VAL A 171 9.90 -13.62 2.28
N LYS A 172 10.54 -14.57 1.60
CA LYS A 172 10.34 -16.02 1.79
C LYS A 172 10.69 -16.48 3.20
N GLU A 173 11.86 -16.13 3.73
CA GLU A 173 12.25 -16.56 5.07
C GLU A 173 11.48 -15.82 6.18
N ALA A 174 11.20 -14.53 6.01
CA ALA A 174 10.37 -13.77 6.94
C ALA A 174 8.93 -14.30 6.99
N GLY A 175 8.33 -14.64 5.84
CA GLY A 175 7.01 -15.28 5.77
C GLY A 175 7.00 -16.66 6.42
N LYS A 176 8.00 -17.52 6.14
CA LYS A 176 8.16 -18.83 6.79
C LYS A 176 8.32 -18.72 8.31
N LYS A 177 8.97 -17.67 8.80
CA LYS A 177 9.08 -17.37 10.24
C LYS A 177 7.71 -16.98 10.82
N ALA A 178 6.95 -16.11 10.15
CA ALA A 178 5.62 -15.69 10.58
C ALA A 178 4.61 -16.84 10.62
N LEU A 179 4.62 -17.75 9.63
CA LEU A 179 3.75 -18.94 9.64
C LEU A 179 4.03 -19.88 10.81
N LYS A 180 5.28 -19.95 11.29
CA LYS A 180 5.67 -20.74 12.48
C LYS A 180 5.37 -20.04 13.81
N GLY A 181 4.95 -18.77 13.78
CA GLY A 181 4.65 -17.95 14.96
C GLY A 181 3.19 -17.96 15.38
N THR A 182 2.81 -16.95 16.15
CA THR A 182 1.46 -16.67 16.64
C THR A 182 0.61 -15.92 15.58
N PRO A 183 -0.70 -15.75 15.79
CA PRO A 183 -1.52 -14.84 14.98
C PRO A 183 -1.02 -13.38 14.99
N ALA A 184 -0.38 -12.95 16.08
CA ALA A 184 0.24 -11.63 16.18
C ALA A 184 1.48 -11.52 15.28
N ASP A 185 2.34 -12.54 15.23
CA ASP A 185 3.51 -12.58 14.34
C ASP A 185 3.09 -12.54 12.86
N ARG A 186 2.01 -13.25 12.50
CA ARG A 186 1.42 -13.20 11.14
C ARG A 186 0.86 -11.81 10.82
N THR A 187 0.14 -11.20 11.76
CA THR A 187 -0.42 -9.86 11.59
C THR A 187 0.68 -8.80 11.44
N GLU A 188 1.73 -8.85 12.26
CA GLU A 188 2.83 -7.87 12.20
C GLU A 188 3.72 -8.08 10.97
N PHE A 189 3.94 -9.33 10.52
CA PHE A 189 4.57 -9.57 9.23
C PHE A 189 3.74 -9.01 8.07
N LEU A 190 2.43 -9.25 8.05
CA LEU A 190 1.55 -8.70 7.01
C LEU A 190 1.46 -7.17 7.06
N LYS A 191 1.57 -6.56 8.24
CA LYS A 191 1.53 -5.10 8.42
C LYS A 191 2.85 -4.42 8.04
N THR A 192 3.96 -4.82 8.65
CA THR A 192 5.27 -4.15 8.55
C THR A 192 6.37 -5.08 8.03
N GLY A 193 6.45 -6.31 8.54
CA GLY A 193 7.57 -7.22 8.31
C GLY A 193 7.81 -7.56 6.83
N ARG A 194 6.75 -7.66 6.02
CA ARG A 194 6.86 -7.89 4.58
C ARG A 194 7.59 -6.77 3.84
N HIS A 195 7.43 -5.52 4.28
CA HIS A 195 8.13 -4.37 3.68
C HIS A 195 9.60 -4.32 4.10
N LEU A 196 9.91 -4.66 5.35
CA LEU A 196 11.30 -4.74 5.83
C LEU A 196 12.06 -5.89 5.16
N ALA A 197 11.39 -7.02 4.94
CA ALA A 197 11.95 -8.16 4.22
C ALA A 197 12.14 -7.85 2.72
N GLN A 198 11.18 -7.17 2.08
CA GLN A 198 11.33 -6.73 0.69
C GLN A 198 12.47 -5.71 0.55
N ALA A 199 12.67 -4.80 1.51
CA ALA A 199 13.80 -3.87 1.49
C ALA A 199 15.16 -4.58 1.54
N GLN A 200 15.26 -5.74 2.20
CA GLN A 200 16.47 -6.56 2.20
C GLN A 200 16.71 -7.23 0.83
N ASP A 201 15.65 -7.75 0.20
CA ASP A 201 15.73 -8.28 -1.16
C ASP A 201 16.08 -7.18 -2.18
N ASP A 202 15.52 -5.97 -2.02
CA ASP A 202 15.74 -4.81 -2.89
C ASP A 202 17.16 -4.26 -2.77
N LEU A 203 17.75 -4.24 -1.56
CA LEU A 203 19.17 -3.91 -1.36
C LEU A 203 20.12 -4.90 -2.05
N VAL A 204 19.78 -6.20 -2.04
CA VAL A 204 20.56 -7.22 -2.74
C VAL A 204 20.43 -7.06 -4.26
N GLU A 205 19.25 -6.69 -4.76
CA GLU A 205 19.06 -6.45 -6.20
C GLU A 205 19.76 -5.18 -6.69
N LEU A 206 19.79 -4.11 -5.89
CA LEU A 206 20.60 -2.93 -6.18
C LEU A 206 22.10 -3.26 -6.26
N ALA A 207 22.61 -4.09 -5.34
CA ALA A 207 24.01 -4.53 -5.38
C ALA A 207 24.34 -5.35 -6.63
N ARG A 208 23.42 -6.22 -7.10
CA ARG A 208 23.58 -6.94 -8.39
C ARG A 208 23.53 -6.01 -9.60
N ILE A 209 22.69 -4.98 -9.55
CA ILE A 209 22.60 -3.99 -10.62
C ILE A 209 23.90 -3.18 -10.73
N ASP A 210 24.51 -2.83 -9.60
CA ASP A 210 25.81 -2.13 -9.52
C ASP A 210 26.97 -3.03 -9.98
N GLU A 211 27.04 -4.28 -9.50
CA GLU A 211 28.02 -5.29 -9.95
C GLU A 211 27.90 -5.60 -11.46
N GLY A 212 26.70 -5.48 -12.03
CA GLY A 212 26.40 -5.75 -13.44
C GLY A 212 26.30 -4.52 -14.35
N TRP A 213 26.83 -3.34 -13.96
CA TRP A 213 26.68 -2.11 -14.75
C TRP A 213 27.89 -1.16 -14.70
N ASP A 214 28.64 -1.08 -15.81
CA ASP A 214 29.81 -0.20 -15.97
C ASP A 214 29.48 1.32 -16.07
N GLY A 215 28.22 1.72 -15.89
CA GLY A 215 27.76 3.11 -16.05
C GLY A 215 27.93 3.94 -14.77
N PRO A 216 28.74 5.02 -14.81
CA PRO A 216 29.11 5.78 -13.61
C PRO A 216 27.95 6.59 -13.01
N ILE A 217 26.92 6.96 -13.77
CA ILE A 217 25.81 7.78 -13.27
C ILE A 217 24.88 6.93 -12.40
N LEU A 218 24.52 5.73 -12.86
CA LEU A 218 23.74 4.79 -12.05
C LEU A 218 24.52 4.35 -10.80
N SER A 219 25.78 3.93 -10.97
CA SER A 219 26.58 3.39 -9.86
C SER A 219 26.81 4.42 -8.75
N ALA A 220 27.12 5.67 -9.11
CA ALA A 220 27.24 6.76 -8.14
C ALA A 220 25.92 7.03 -7.39
N ALA A 221 24.77 6.85 -8.05
CA ALA A 221 23.46 7.03 -7.43
C ALA A 221 23.08 5.86 -6.51
N ILE A 222 23.37 4.61 -6.89
CA ILE A 222 23.20 3.42 -6.03
C ILE A 222 24.08 3.56 -4.79
N SER A 223 25.37 3.87 -4.98
CA SER A 223 26.31 4.16 -3.90
C SER A 223 25.81 5.25 -2.96
N LYS A 224 25.27 6.36 -3.50
CA LYS A 224 24.67 7.43 -2.68
C LYS A 224 23.43 6.96 -1.92
N LEU A 225 22.54 6.19 -2.55
CA LEU A 225 21.32 5.68 -1.93
C LEU A 225 21.63 4.74 -0.78
N MET A 226 22.51 3.75 -0.99
CA MET A 226 22.87 2.75 0.02
C MET A 226 23.57 3.37 1.24
N ASN A 227 24.43 4.38 1.03
CA ASN A 227 25.03 5.16 2.12
C ASN A 227 24.04 6.10 2.84
N GLY A 228 22.84 6.33 2.27
CA GLY A 228 21.83 7.26 2.78
C GLY A 228 20.89 6.70 3.87
N SER A 229 20.98 5.42 4.22
CA SER A 229 20.01 4.71 5.07
C SER A 229 18.56 4.79 4.53
N PRO A 230 18.31 4.28 3.31
CA PRO A 230 17.08 4.53 2.56
C PRO A 230 15.88 3.76 3.13
N THR A 231 14.69 4.33 3.02
CA THR A 231 13.44 3.66 3.39
C THR A 231 13.06 2.57 2.37
N PRO A 232 12.21 1.59 2.76
CA PRO A 232 11.66 0.61 1.82
C PRO A 232 10.96 1.22 0.59
N ALA A 233 10.38 2.42 0.73
CA ALA A 233 9.72 3.12 -0.37
C ALA A 233 10.73 3.72 -1.37
N GLU A 234 11.84 4.30 -0.88
CA GLU A 234 12.90 4.86 -1.73
C GLU A 234 13.66 3.75 -2.49
N LEU A 235 13.93 2.62 -1.84
CA LEU A 235 14.50 1.42 -2.48
C LEU A 235 13.60 0.93 -3.62
N ARG A 236 12.29 0.80 -3.36
CA ARG A 236 11.28 0.36 -4.35
C ARG A 236 11.19 1.32 -5.54
N HIS A 237 11.11 2.63 -5.26
CA HIS A 237 11.08 3.67 -6.29
C HIS A 237 12.36 3.68 -7.15
N PHE A 238 13.53 3.49 -6.53
CA PHE A 238 14.78 3.46 -7.29
C PHE A 238 14.83 2.28 -8.26
N LEU A 239 14.39 1.09 -7.82
CA LEU A 239 14.34 -0.11 -8.65
C LEU A 239 13.26 -0.07 -9.75
N GLU A 240 12.13 0.61 -9.52
CA GLU A 240 11.02 0.69 -10.49
C GLU A 240 11.13 1.86 -11.48
N VAL A 241 11.75 2.96 -11.09
CA VAL A 241 11.78 4.21 -11.86
C VAL A 241 13.21 4.67 -12.08
N THR A 242 13.89 5.07 -10.99
CA THR A 242 15.12 5.88 -11.08
C THR A 242 16.27 5.16 -11.78
N GLN A 243 16.41 3.83 -11.61
CA GLN A 243 17.47 3.10 -12.31
C GLN A 243 17.37 3.21 -13.83
N TYR A 244 16.16 3.25 -14.40
CA TYR A 244 15.97 3.29 -15.85
C TYR A 244 16.29 4.67 -16.42
N GLU A 245 15.96 5.72 -15.68
CA GLU A 245 16.30 7.11 -16.02
C GLU A 245 17.82 7.36 -16.00
N LEU A 246 18.52 6.79 -15.02
CA LEU A 246 19.97 6.90 -14.89
C LEU A 246 20.71 6.02 -15.91
N ARG A 247 20.19 4.81 -16.21
CA ARG A 247 20.68 3.97 -17.31
C ARG A 247 20.56 4.67 -18.67
N ASP A 248 19.49 5.43 -18.93
CA ASP A 248 19.40 6.24 -20.16
C ASP A 248 20.47 7.34 -20.22
N GLN A 249 20.81 7.95 -19.09
CA GLN A 249 21.87 8.97 -19.01
C GLN A 249 23.26 8.36 -19.24
N ASP A 250 23.57 7.22 -18.63
CA ASP A 250 24.79 6.45 -18.91
C ASP A 250 24.87 6.03 -20.38
N ASN A 251 23.76 5.53 -20.95
CA ASN A 251 23.69 5.16 -22.37
C ASN A 251 23.97 6.36 -23.29
N ARG A 252 23.43 7.55 -22.99
CA ARG A 252 23.74 8.79 -23.76
C ARG A 252 25.23 9.12 -23.70
N VAL A 253 25.85 9.02 -22.52
CA VAL A 253 27.30 9.27 -22.33
C VAL A 253 28.14 8.22 -23.07
N ALA A 254 27.74 6.94 -23.03
CA ALA A 254 28.40 5.87 -23.77
C ALA A 254 28.35 6.11 -25.28
N ILE A 255 27.18 6.45 -25.84
CA ILE A 255 27.04 6.74 -27.27
C ILE A 255 27.85 7.97 -27.67
N ALA A 256 27.84 9.03 -26.88
CA ALA A 256 28.64 10.23 -27.14
C ALA A 256 30.15 9.91 -27.22
N LYS A 257 30.67 9.05 -26.34
CA LYS A 257 32.05 8.54 -26.39
C LYS A 257 32.33 7.63 -27.61
N ILE A 258 31.35 6.84 -28.04
CA ILE A 258 31.48 5.92 -29.19
C ILE A 258 31.50 6.67 -30.53
N ILE A 259 30.84 7.83 -30.63
CA ILE A 259 30.82 8.65 -31.86
C ILE A 259 31.87 9.76 -31.90
N ASP A 260 32.60 10.01 -30.80
CA ASP A 260 33.71 10.96 -30.82
C ASP A 260 34.87 10.41 -31.68
N GLY A 261 35.38 11.23 -32.60
CA GLY A 261 36.35 10.79 -33.62
C GLY A 261 35.88 9.67 -34.57
N ALA A 262 34.59 9.32 -34.59
CA ALA A 262 34.07 8.18 -35.36
C ALA A 262 33.98 8.42 -36.88
N GLY A 263 33.86 7.32 -37.63
CA GLY A 263 33.58 7.36 -39.08
C GLY A 263 32.16 7.85 -39.40
N PRO A 264 31.90 8.21 -40.66
CA PRO A 264 30.66 8.87 -41.07
C PRO A 264 29.38 8.07 -40.77
N GLU A 265 29.38 6.75 -40.97
CA GLU A 265 28.20 5.92 -40.70
C GLU A 265 28.01 5.69 -39.19
N LEU A 266 29.08 5.48 -38.41
CA LEU A 266 28.98 5.35 -36.94
C LEU A 266 28.54 6.66 -36.28
N LEU A 267 29.07 7.80 -36.73
CA LEU A 267 28.65 9.13 -36.28
C LEU A 267 27.18 9.41 -36.58
N LYS A 268 26.72 9.09 -37.80
CA LYS A 268 25.33 9.21 -38.24
C LYS A 268 24.38 8.33 -37.43
N ALA A 269 24.73 7.05 -37.24
CA ALA A 269 23.92 6.10 -36.49
C ALA A 269 23.79 6.47 -35.01
N GLY A 270 24.90 6.83 -34.34
CA GLY A 270 24.84 7.22 -32.92
C GLY A 270 24.14 8.57 -32.69
N ARG A 271 24.23 9.52 -33.63
CA ARG A 271 23.42 10.76 -33.59
C ARG A 271 21.92 10.47 -33.71
N ALA A 272 21.51 9.55 -34.57
CA ALA A 272 20.12 9.13 -34.67
C ALA A 272 19.63 8.48 -33.36
N ALA A 273 20.44 7.60 -32.75
CA ALA A 273 20.13 6.97 -31.46
C ALA A 273 20.03 8.00 -30.31
N LEU A 274 20.93 8.99 -30.25
CA LEU A 274 20.86 10.07 -29.26
C LEU A 274 19.60 10.93 -29.39
N ALA A 275 19.09 11.13 -30.61
CA ALA A 275 17.84 11.85 -30.87
C ALA A 275 16.57 11.02 -30.62
N GLY A 276 16.69 9.69 -30.52
CA GLY A 276 15.57 8.76 -30.36
C GLY A 276 15.16 8.49 -28.90
N THR A 277 14.55 7.33 -28.70
CA THR A 277 14.08 6.82 -27.40
C THR A 277 15.21 6.10 -26.61
N PRO A 278 14.98 5.74 -25.33
CA PRO A 278 15.90 4.87 -24.59
C PRO A 278 16.10 3.48 -25.24
N ALA A 279 15.08 2.99 -25.97
CA ALA A 279 15.20 1.74 -26.73
C ALA A 279 16.16 1.88 -27.92
N ASP A 280 16.07 2.98 -28.68
CA ASP A 280 16.96 3.25 -29.82
C ASP A 280 18.42 3.37 -29.38
N ARG A 281 18.68 3.99 -28.22
CA ARG A 281 20.01 4.04 -27.59
C ARG A 281 20.52 2.66 -27.19
N THR A 282 19.66 1.86 -26.57
CA THR A 282 19.99 0.50 -26.13
C THR A 282 20.32 -0.40 -27.32
N GLU A 283 19.50 -0.36 -28.38
CA GLU A 283 19.73 -1.18 -29.57
C GLU A 283 20.95 -0.70 -30.38
N PHE A 284 21.20 0.62 -30.49
CA PHE A 284 22.45 1.11 -31.08
C PHE A 284 23.69 0.63 -30.31
N LEU A 285 23.67 0.66 -28.98
CA LEU A 285 24.79 0.17 -28.15
C LEU A 285 25.01 -1.34 -28.31
N LYS A 286 23.94 -2.11 -28.48
CA LYS A 286 23.94 -3.58 -28.58
C LYS A 286 24.29 -4.11 -29.98
N THR A 287 23.82 -3.46 -31.05
CA THR A 287 23.98 -3.94 -32.45
C THR A 287 24.43 -2.83 -33.39
N GLY A 288 23.73 -1.68 -33.40
CA GLY A 288 23.91 -0.64 -34.42
C GLY A 288 25.33 -0.07 -34.51
N GLN A 289 26.06 0.05 -33.40
CA GLN A 289 27.45 0.50 -33.40
C GLN A 289 28.41 -0.48 -34.10
N HIS A 290 28.09 -1.78 -34.14
CA HIS A 290 28.91 -2.79 -34.80
C HIS A 290 28.67 -2.78 -36.31
N GLU A 291 27.41 -2.69 -36.74
CA GLU A 291 27.06 -2.55 -38.15
C GLU A 291 27.63 -1.28 -38.77
N ALA A 292 27.50 -0.15 -38.07
CA ALA A 292 27.97 1.14 -38.59
C ALA A 292 29.50 1.19 -38.67
N ARG A 293 30.20 0.64 -37.66
CA ARG A 293 31.67 0.46 -37.69
C ARG A 293 32.12 -0.48 -38.82
N ALA A 294 31.34 -1.51 -39.15
CA ALA A 294 31.63 -2.39 -40.29
C ALA A 294 31.43 -1.67 -41.64
N LYS A 295 30.42 -0.80 -41.77
CA LYS A 295 30.21 0.07 -42.95
C LYS A 295 31.37 1.07 -43.13
N ASP A 296 31.80 1.72 -42.05
CA ASP A 296 32.95 2.64 -42.07
C ASP A 296 34.26 1.93 -42.46
N GLN A 297 34.48 0.69 -42.00
CA GLN A 297 35.64 -0.10 -42.39
C GLN A 297 35.57 -0.50 -43.87
N ALA A 298 34.42 -1.00 -44.33
CA ALA A 298 34.20 -1.36 -45.74
C ALA A 298 34.20 -0.16 -46.71
N ALA A 299 34.13 1.08 -46.21
CA ALA A 299 34.41 2.29 -46.98
C ALA A 299 35.93 2.53 -47.10
N LYS A 300 36.66 2.53 -45.98
CA LYS A 300 38.13 2.70 -45.95
C LYS A 300 38.87 1.67 -46.82
N ASP A 301 38.41 0.42 -46.80
CA ASP A 301 39.01 -0.66 -47.60
C ASP A 301 38.78 -0.49 -49.12
N LYS A 302 37.82 0.35 -49.54
CA LYS A 302 37.60 0.73 -50.95
C LYS A 302 38.39 1.98 -51.37
N GLU A 303 38.69 2.87 -50.43
CA GLU A 303 39.52 4.06 -50.66
C GLU A 303 41.02 3.72 -50.73
N LYS A 304 41.43 2.56 -50.19
CA LYS A 304 42.79 2.05 -50.29
C LYS A 304 43.13 1.71 -51.76
N PRO A 305 44.11 2.37 -52.39
CA PRO A 305 44.45 2.10 -53.79
C PRO A 305 45.00 0.68 -53.94
N ALA A 306 44.61 0.02 -55.03
CA ALA A 306 45.18 -1.28 -55.40
C ALA A 306 46.70 -1.17 -55.58
N PRO A 307 47.51 -2.17 -55.15
CA PRO A 307 48.94 -2.15 -55.36
C PRO A 307 49.24 -2.08 -56.87
N GLY A 308 49.98 -1.03 -57.26
CA GLY A 308 50.23 -0.72 -58.67
C GLY A 308 50.86 -1.89 -59.41
N LYS A 309 50.15 -2.41 -60.42
CA LYS A 309 50.71 -3.42 -61.32
C LYS A 309 51.74 -2.72 -62.21
N GLY A 310 53.02 -3.03 -61.98
CA GLY A 310 54.13 -2.18 -62.40
C GLY A 310 54.34 -2.04 -63.90
N GLY A 311 55.11 -1.02 -64.27
CA GLY A 311 55.65 -0.82 -65.61
C GLY A 311 56.99 -0.10 -65.53
N ASP A 312 58.07 -0.81 -65.84
CA ASP A 312 59.38 -0.20 -66.05
C ASP A 312 59.32 0.75 -67.25
N THR A 313 59.81 1.98 -67.10
CA THR A 313 60.31 2.77 -68.24
C THR A 313 61.46 3.65 -67.78
N LYS A 314 62.50 3.73 -68.62
CA LYS A 314 63.81 4.31 -68.29
C LYS A 314 63.82 5.83 -68.34
N ASP A 315 64.85 6.40 -67.72
CA ASP A 315 65.28 7.77 -67.89
C ASP A 315 65.45 8.15 -69.37
N ASN A 316 65.07 9.39 -69.72
CA ASN A 316 65.95 10.27 -70.49
C ASN A 316 65.47 11.73 -70.40
N ASN A 317 66.40 12.65 -70.21
CA ASN A 317 66.17 14.10 -70.14
C ASN A 317 67.01 14.80 -71.21
N THR A 318 66.39 15.54 -72.13
CA THR A 318 67.00 16.66 -72.90
C THR A 318 65.99 17.35 -73.82
N GLY A 319 66.18 18.65 -74.11
CA GLY A 319 65.80 19.21 -75.43
C GLY A 319 64.65 20.23 -75.56
N THR A 320 64.80 21.41 -74.96
CA THR A 320 64.25 22.75 -75.34
C THR A 320 63.49 22.97 -76.67
N GLY A 321 62.40 23.78 -76.63
CA GLY A 321 61.76 24.45 -77.79
C GLY A 321 60.30 24.91 -77.54
N THR A 322 59.99 26.03 -76.85
CA THR A 322 60.05 27.47 -77.25
C THR A 322 58.77 28.03 -77.91
N ALA A 323 57.97 28.78 -77.13
CA ALA A 323 56.94 29.78 -77.52
C ALA A 323 55.72 29.28 -78.35
N THR A 324 54.53 29.90 -78.40
CA THR A 324 53.87 31.10 -77.79
C THR A 324 52.33 30.84 -77.86
N THR A 325 51.36 31.47 -77.17
CA THR A 325 51.26 32.64 -76.23
C THR A 325 50.19 32.24 -75.15
N GLY A 326 49.35 33.03 -74.45
CA GLY A 326 49.19 34.49 -74.27
C GLY A 326 47.77 34.92 -73.81
N THR A 327 47.67 35.48 -72.59
CA THR A 327 46.62 36.42 -72.10
C THR A 327 45.15 35.91 -71.97
N GLY A 328 44.43 36.14 -70.86
CA GLY A 328 44.84 36.71 -69.57
C GLY A 328 43.70 36.86 -68.53
N THR A 329 44.13 36.94 -67.27
CA THR A 329 43.57 37.66 -66.10
C THR A 329 42.16 38.27 -66.17
N GLY A 330 41.29 37.92 -65.20
CA GLY A 330 39.98 38.57 -65.02
C GLY A 330 39.23 38.13 -63.75
N ASN A 331 39.70 38.55 -62.56
CA ASN A 331 39.05 38.25 -61.27
C ASN A 331 37.88 39.22 -60.97
N THR A 332 36.86 38.81 -60.19
CA THR A 332 36.19 39.54 -59.07
C THR A 332 34.78 38.99 -58.76
N THR A 333 34.35 39.12 -57.49
CA THR A 333 33.10 38.64 -56.87
C THR A 333 31.98 39.71 -56.83
N VAL A 334 30.91 39.44 -56.05
CA VAL A 334 29.93 40.38 -55.45
C VAL A 334 28.52 40.48 -56.10
N THR A 335 27.67 39.54 -55.67
CA THR A 335 26.24 39.67 -55.21
C THR A 335 25.20 40.61 -55.87
N ALA A 336 23.98 40.05 -56.08
CA ALA A 336 22.69 40.50 -55.50
C ALA A 336 21.48 40.78 -56.45
N GLN A 337 20.36 40.13 -56.14
CA GLN A 337 18.97 40.66 -56.07
C GLN A 337 18.14 40.95 -57.36
N GLY A 338 16.88 40.46 -57.40
CA GLY A 338 15.85 40.94 -58.35
C GLY A 338 14.77 39.92 -58.78
N ASN A 339 13.64 39.87 -58.06
CA ASN A 339 12.46 39.00 -58.31
C ASN A 339 11.90 38.99 -59.77
N ASN A 340 11.29 37.87 -60.19
CA ASN A 340 9.82 37.71 -60.36
C ASN A 340 9.43 36.41 -61.10
N GLY A 341 8.25 35.84 -60.78
CA GLY A 341 7.59 34.79 -61.57
C GLY A 341 7.56 33.37 -60.94
N ALA A 342 6.36 32.83 -60.77
CA ALA A 342 6.05 31.46 -60.32
C ALA A 342 4.75 30.99 -61.05
N PRO A 343 4.14 29.82 -60.78
CA PRO A 343 4.60 28.62 -60.06
C PRO A 343 4.43 27.32 -60.89
N LEU A 344 4.68 26.14 -60.31
CA LEU A 344 4.11 24.86 -60.75
C LEU A 344 3.83 23.94 -59.54
N ALA A 345 2.83 23.06 -59.67
CA ALA A 345 2.14 22.26 -58.63
C ALA A 345 3.03 21.54 -57.59
N THR A 346 2.64 21.28 -56.33
CA THR A 346 1.36 21.27 -55.57
C THR A 346 0.31 20.18 -55.88
N THR A 347 0.46 19.04 -55.18
CA THR A 347 -0.56 18.16 -54.56
C THR A 347 0.24 17.19 -53.67
N GLY A 348 -0.02 16.93 -52.37
CA GLY A 348 -1.23 17.10 -51.57
C GLY A 348 -2.17 15.89 -51.74
N ALA A 349 -2.73 15.25 -50.71
CA ALA A 349 -2.51 15.30 -49.26
C ALA A 349 -3.08 14.00 -48.65
N GLY A 350 -2.85 13.73 -47.37
CA GLY A 350 -3.33 12.53 -46.67
C GLY A 350 -3.39 12.74 -45.16
N ASP A 351 -4.40 13.48 -44.70
CA ASP A 351 -4.56 13.95 -43.32
C ASP A 351 -5.13 12.91 -42.34
N HIS A 352 -5.31 13.36 -41.09
CA HIS A 352 -6.12 12.79 -39.98
C HIS A 352 -5.40 11.86 -38.99
N THR A 353 -5.37 12.13 -37.67
CA THR A 353 -5.78 13.36 -36.93
C THR A 353 -5.08 13.47 -35.55
N THR A 354 -4.86 14.70 -35.09
CA THR A 354 -4.78 15.15 -33.67
C THR A 354 -4.24 14.23 -32.56
N LEU A 355 -3.24 14.75 -31.82
CA LEU A 355 -3.48 15.03 -30.40
C LEU A 355 -2.81 16.34 -29.96
N ILE A 356 -3.16 16.83 -28.77
CA ILE A 356 -2.93 18.20 -28.29
C ILE A 356 -1.57 18.34 -27.60
N ALA A 357 -0.90 19.49 -27.81
CA ALA A 357 0.36 19.82 -27.15
C ALA A 357 0.13 20.34 -25.71
N GLY A 358 0.96 19.88 -24.76
CA GLY A 358 0.95 20.36 -23.37
C GLY A 358 1.94 19.62 -22.47
N GLY A 359 3.14 20.17 -22.27
CA GLY A 359 4.13 19.63 -21.34
C GLY A 359 5.55 20.16 -21.62
N ALA A 360 6.34 20.35 -20.55
CA ALA A 360 7.70 20.90 -20.51
C ALA A 360 7.88 22.31 -21.12
N GLY A 361 8.31 23.36 -20.39
CA GLY A 361 8.68 23.45 -18.98
C GLY A 361 10.18 23.69 -18.77
N THR A 362 10.66 24.90 -19.09
CA THR A 362 12.05 25.33 -18.83
C THR A 362 12.09 26.80 -18.38
N ALA A 363 12.30 27.04 -17.08
CA ALA A 363 12.65 28.35 -16.54
C ALA A 363 13.38 28.20 -15.19
N LEU A 364 14.70 27.97 -15.24
CA LEU A 364 15.56 28.12 -14.06
C LEU A 364 15.67 29.61 -13.72
N VAL A 365 15.21 30.01 -12.54
CA VAL A 365 15.45 31.34 -11.95
C VAL A 365 16.02 31.16 -10.55
N ALA A 366 17.05 31.92 -10.21
CA ALA A 366 17.82 31.73 -8.99
C ALA A 366 17.04 32.18 -7.72
N GLY A 367 17.03 31.32 -6.71
CA GLY A 367 16.49 31.59 -5.37
C GLY A 367 17.58 31.85 -4.34
N ALA A 368 18.28 32.99 -4.43
CA ALA A 368 19.21 33.43 -3.39
C ALA A 368 18.42 33.98 -2.18
N GLY A 369 18.15 33.13 -1.18
CA GLY A 369 17.31 33.46 -0.01
C GLY A 369 18.11 33.48 1.30
N LEU A 370 18.60 34.65 1.70
CA LEU A 370 19.28 34.87 2.98
C LEU A 370 18.27 34.97 4.13
N LEU A 371 18.53 34.31 5.27
CA LEU A 371 17.71 34.48 6.48
C LEU A 371 18.55 34.51 7.78
N LEU A 372 18.39 35.60 8.53
CA LEU A 372 19.00 35.83 9.84
C LEU A 372 18.24 35.10 10.95
N ALA A 373 18.95 34.44 11.86
CA ALA A 373 18.39 33.94 13.12
C ALA A 373 18.53 34.98 14.24
N ALA A 374 17.62 35.97 14.26
CA ALA A 374 17.62 37.02 15.30
C ALA A 374 17.07 36.51 16.64
N ARG A 375 17.96 36.27 17.61
CA ARG A 375 17.63 35.79 18.97
C ARG A 375 17.09 36.92 19.86
N MET A 376 15.76 37.09 19.93
CA MET A 376 15.14 37.94 20.96
C MET A 376 14.54 37.11 22.11
N ARG A 377 15.04 37.35 23.32
CA ARG A 377 14.59 36.74 24.58
C ARG A 377 13.82 37.81 25.36
N ARG A 378 12.48 37.72 25.41
CA ARG A 378 11.66 38.68 26.16
C ARG A 378 11.57 38.25 27.63
N ALA A 379 12.26 38.97 28.51
CA ALA A 379 11.94 38.98 29.93
C ALA A 379 10.83 40.01 30.18
N GLY A 380 9.88 39.69 31.07
CA GLY A 380 8.98 40.69 31.65
C GLY A 380 9.70 41.49 32.73
N ALA A 381 9.21 42.69 33.04
CA ALA A 381 9.67 43.45 34.19
C ALA A 381 8.88 43.07 35.45
N GLU A 382 9.53 43.15 36.61
CA GLU A 382 8.87 43.53 37.85
C GLU A 382 9.18 45.02 38.09
N GLY A 383 8.18 45.76 38.58
CA GLY A 383 8.19 47.22 38.71
C GLY A 383 6.77 47.78 38.76
#